data_AF-A0A4Q1DAM4-F1
#
_entry.id   AF-A0A4Q1DAM4-F1
#
_cell.length_a   1.000
_cell.length_b   1.000
_cell.length_c   1.000
_cell.angle_alpha   90.00
_cell.angle_beta   90.00
_cell.angle_gamma   90.00
#
_symmetry.space_group_name_H-M   'P 1'
#
loop_
_entity.id
_entity.type
_entity.pdbx_description
1 polymer ?
#
loop_
_entity_poly.entity_id
_entity_poly.type
_entity_poly.pdbx_seq_one_letter_code
_entity_poly.pdbx_strand_id
1 'polypeptide(L)'
;MKYSITCLILLVANQTSLMACPFCNRDIMNGIYNSTFYPNLLTMLSAFVVLAAIVFALVIISTRRYKKWMINYPGNRLRSPVPLTTASVILGIGLGGFLDGILLHQVFQVHEMLSNKIPATDYVGKSINMFWDGIFHLFCLLVVLTGIILLWKTARRKEIDKSGNLLAGGLLVGWALFNIVEGIIDHQVLKLHNVIELSPDHSPGNYGFLVISFIMLCVGALIIKKKPALNTQSAGQE
;
A
#
# COMPACT_ATOMS: atom_id res chain seq x y z
N MET A 1 24.58 10.46 -18.45
CA MET A 1 23.29 9.94 -17.94
C MET A 1 22.01 10.50 -18.61
N LYS A 2 22.10 11.40 -19.62
CA LYS A 2 20.92 11.91 -20.35
C LYS A 2 20.54 11.10 -21.60
N TYR A 3 21.40 10.18 -22.05
CA TYR A 3 21.22 9.43 -23.30
C TYR A 3 20.54 8.06 -23.14
N SER A 4 20.33 7.58 -21.91
CA SER A 4 19.83 6.22 -21.66
C SER A 4 18.30 6.09 -21.67
N ILE A 5 17.56 7.17 -21.41
CA ILE A 5 16.08 7.15 -21.33
C ILE A 5 15.47 7.41 -22.71
N THR A 6 16.07 8.27 -23.52
CA THR A 6 15.60 8.59 -24.88
C THR A 6 15.69 7.38 -25.82
N CYS A 7 16.67 6.49 -25.61
CA CYS A 7 16.85 5.28 -26.42
C CYS A 7 15.74 4.24 -26.15
N LEU A 8 15.25 4.15 -24.91
CA LEU A 8 14.18 3.21 -24.53
C LEU A 8 12.82 3.61 -25.13
N ILE A 9 12.56 4.91 -25.27
CA ILE A 9 11.31 5.43 -25.85
C ILE A 9 11.29 5.29 -27.38
N LEU A 10 12.44 5.47 -28.04
CA LEU A 10 12.56 5.37 -29.51
C LEU A 10 12.49 3.93 -30.04
N LEU A 11 12.85 2.92 -29.24
CA LEU A 11 12.74 1.50 -29.63
C LEU A 11 11.29 1.00 -29.70
N VAL A 12 10.36 1.60 -28.96
CA VAL A 12 8.95 1.17 -28.90
C VAL A 12 8.13 1.74 -30.07
N ALA A 13 8.50 2.88 -30.62
CA ALA A 13 7.65 3.63 -31.55
C ALA A 13 7.74 3.18 -33.03
N ASN A 14 8.74 2.39 -33.42
CA ASN A 14 9.08 2.22 -34.84
C ASN A 14 8.93 0.79 -35.39
N GLN A 15 8.23 -0.11 -34.69
CA GLN A 15 7.78 -1.36 -35.30
C GLN A 15 6.28 -1.52 -35.07
N THR A 16 5.53 -1.57 -36.17
CA THR A 16 4.10 -1.93 -36.16
C THR A 16 3.86 -3.38 -35.68
N SER A 17 4.93 -4.18 -35.57
CA SER A 17 4.99 -5.51 -34.95
C SER A 17 5.36 -5.50 -33.45
N LEU A 18 5.60 -4.34 -32.83
CA LEU A 18 5.93 -4.14 -31.40
C LEU A 18 4.75 -3.53 -30.60
N MET A 19 3.50 -3.74 -31.02
CA MET A 19 2.39 -3.45 -30.11
C MET A 19 2.50 -4.38 -28.90
N ALA A 20 2.42 -3.84 -27.68
CA ALA A 20 2.42 -4.66 -26.48
C ALA A 20 1.35 -5.76 -26.60
N CYS A 21 1.67 -7.01 -26.26
CA CYS A 21 0.82 -8.19 -26.49
C CYS A 21 -0.67 -8.07 -26.10
N PRO A 22 -1.12 -7.31 -25.07
CA PRO A 22 -2.56 -7.12 -24.86
C PRO A 22 -3.30 -6.49 -26.04
N PHE A 23 -2.62 -5.71 -26.89
CA PHE A 23 -3.22 -5.11 -28.10
C PHE A 23 -3.19 -6.05 -29.31
N CYS A 24 -2.43 -7.15 -29.24
CA CYS A 24 -2.34 -8.15 -30.31
C CYS A 24 -3.47 -9.18 -30.23
N ASN A 25 -4.07 -9.38 -29.05
CA ASN A 25 -5.19 -10.28 -28.83
C ASN A 25 -6.50 -9.48 -28.65
N ARG A 26 -7.43 -9.64 -29.59
CA ARG A 26 -8.69 -8.88 -29.60
C ARG A 26 -9.61 -9.22 -28.41
N ASP A 27 -9.62 -10.46 -27.95
CA ASP A 27 -10.46 -10.88 -26.83
C ASP A 27 -9.97 -10.26 -25.51
N ILE A 28 -8.65 -10.25 -25.30
CA ILE A 28 -8.03 -9.57 -24.14
C ILE A 28 -8.27 -8.06 -24.23
N MET A 29 -8.03 -7.45 -25.39
CA MET A 29 -8.21 -6.01 -25.58
C MET A 29 -9.67 -5.59 -25.37
N ASN A 30 -10.64 -6.35 -25.90
CA ASN A 30 -12.06 -6.08 -25.69
C ASN A 30 -12.47 -6.34 -24.23
N GLY A 31 -11.86 -7.31 -23.56
CA GLY A 31 -12.07 -7.56 -22.14
C GLY A 31 -11.58 -6.43 -21.24
N ILE A 32 -10.44 -5.81 -21.60
CA ILE A 32 -9.88 -4.66 -20.86
C ILE A 32 -10.63 -3.37 -21.21
N TYR A 33 -10.74 -3.02 -22.49
CA TYR A 33 -11.20 -1.71 -22.98
C TYR A 33 -12.67 -1.71 -23.44
N ASN A 34 -13.55 -2.39 -22.70
CA ASN A 34 -15.00 -2.30 -22.91
C ASN A 34 -15.61 -1.16 -22.09
N SER A 35 -16.95 -1.10 -22.07
CA SER A 35 -17.73 -0.13 -21.29
C SER A 35 -17.47 -0.18 -19.78
N THR A 36 -16.86 -1.26 -19.27
CA THR A 36 -16.53 -1.43 -17.84
C THR A 36 -15.14 -0.92 -17.48
N PHE A 37 -14.31 -0.46 -18.43
CA PHE A 37 -12.96 0.06 -18.14
C PHE A 37 -12.97 1.18 -17.10
N TYR A 38 -13.68 2.28 -17.36
CA TYR A 38 -13.73 3.41 -16.41
C TYR A 38 -14.45 3.05 -15.11
N PRO A 39 -15.60 2.33 -15.12
CA PRO A 39 -16.19 1.81 -13.88
C PRO A 39 -15.21 0.99 -13.04
N ASN A 40 -14.49 0.03 -13.62
CA ASN A 40 -13.53 -0.81 -12.90
C ASN A 40 -12.40 0.05 -12.32
N LEU A 41 -11.82 0.94 -13.13
CA LEU A 41 -10.77 1.86 -12.69
C LEU A 41 -11.24 2.74 -11.52
N LEU A 42 -12.44 3.32 -11.61
CA LEU A 42 -13.00 4.16 -10.55
C LEU A 42 -13.31 3.34 -9.28
N THR A 43 -13.83 2.12 -9.43
CA THR A 43 -14.08 1.25 -8.27
C THR A 43 -12.79 0.87 -7.56
N MET A 44 -11.74 0.50 -8.29
CA MET A 44 -10.42 0.20 -7.70
C MET A 44 -9.80 1.44 -7.05
N LEU A 45 -9.91 2.61 -7.69
CA LEU A 45 -9.42 3.87 -7.13
C LEU A 45 -10.15 4.27 -5.83
N SER A 46 -11.39 3.83 -5.65
CA SER A 46 -12.18 4.21 -4.48
C SER A 46 -11.56 3.73 -3.17
N ALA A 47 -10.98 2.52 -3.13
CA ALA A 47 -10.26 2.00 -1.96
C ALA A 47 -9.06 2.89 -1.61
N PHE A 48 -8.28 3.32 -2.61
CA PHE A 48 -7.15 4.25 -2.41
C PHE A 48 -7.61 5.62 -1.91
N VAL A 49 -8.75 6.12 -2.40
CA VAL A 49 -9.34 7.39 -1.93
C VAL A 49 -9.78 7.29 -0.47
N VAL A 50 -10.47 6.21 -0.09
CA VAL A 50 -10.88 5.94 1.29
C VAL A 50 -9.65 5.83 2.19
N LEU A 51 -8.63 5.09 1.77
CA LEU A 51 -7.38 4.93 2.51
C LEU A 51 -6.64 6.26 2.69
N ALA A 52 -6.57 7.08 1.63
CA ALA A 52 -5.98 8.41 1.69
C ALA A 52 -6.71 9.32 2.69
N ALA A 53 -8.06 9.29 2.70
CA ALA A 53 -8.86 10.04 3.66
C ALA A 53 -8.63 9.60 5.11
N ILE A 54 -8.55 8.28 5.35
CA ILE A 54 -8.25 7.71 6.68
C ILE A 54 -6.87 8.18 7.15
N VAL A 55 -5.83 8.03 6.32
CA VAL A 55 -4.46 8.45 6.66
C VAL A 55 -4.42 9.96 6.93
N PHE A 56 -5.05 10.78 6.10
CA PHE A 56 -5.11 12.22 6.28
C PHE A 56 -5.76 12.60 7.63
N ALA A 57 -6.89 11.98 7.97
CA ALA A 57 -7.55 12.18 9.25
C ALA A 57 -6.66 11.77 10.43
N LEU A 58 -6.00 10.61 10.35
CA LEU A 58 -5.07 10.14 11.40
C LEU A 58 -3.88 11.08 11.58
N VAL A 59 -3.33 11.62 10.49
CA VAL A 59 -2.24 12.61 10.53
C VAL A 59 -2.69 13.90 11.22
N ILE A 60 -3.89 14.41 10.89
CA ILE A 60 -4.45 15.59 11.54
C ILE A 60 -4.65 15.35 13.04
N ILE A 61 -5.26 14.23 13.42
CA ILE A 61 -5.53 13.87 14.81
C ILE A 61 -4.22 13.74 15.59
N SER A 62 -3.24 13.01 15.03
CA SER A 62 -1.92 12.80 15.64
C SER A 62 -1.18 14.12 15.84
N THR A 63 -1.18 14.98 14.83
CA THR A 63 -0.55 16.31 14.89
C THR A 63 -1.22 17.20 15.94
N ARG A 64 -2.57 17.24 16.00
CA ARG A 64 -3.31 18.02 16.99
C ARG A 64 -3.05 17.53 18.42
N ARG A 65 -3.05 16.20 18.63
CA ARG A 65 -2.73 15.59 19.93
C ARG A 65 -1.31 15.93 20.39
N TYR A 66 -0.33 15.82 19.49
CA TYR A 66 1.06 16.17 19.79
C TYR A 66 1.21 17.65 20.17
N LYS A 67 0.61 18.57 19.40
CA LYS A 67 0.64 20.01 19.70
C LYS A 67 0.00 20.32 21.06
N LYS A 68 -1.18 19.74 21.35
CA LYS A 68 -1.86 19.94 22.65
C LYS A 68 -1.01 19.41 23.82
N TRP A 69 -0.36 18.27 23.64
CA TRP A 69 0.54 17.71 24.65
C TRP A 69 1.74 18.64 24.90
N MET A 70 2.38 19.15 23.85
CA MET A 70 3.51 20.10 23.99
C MET A 70 3.13 21.38 24.75
N ILE A 71 1.93 21.91 24.53
CA ILE A 71 1.42 23.09 25.25
C ILE A 71 1.26 22.80 26.75
N ASN A 72 0.77 21.61 27.11
CA ASN A 72 0.52 21.23 28.50
C ASN A 72 1.80 20.87 29.29
N TYR A 73 2.92 20.61 28.61
CA TYR A 73 4.18 20.18 29.24
C TYR A 73 5.39 20.98 28.70
N PRO A 74 5.46 22.31 28.97
CA PRO A 74 6.40 23.23 28.31
C PRO A 74 7.90 23.02 28.64
N GLY A 75 8.27 22.05 29.47
CA GLY A 75 9.67 21.72 29.81
C GLY A 75 10.25 20.47 29.13
N ASN A 76 9.43 19.69 28.42
CA ASN A 76 9.87 18.42 27.84
C ASN A 76 10.41 18.62 26.41
N ARG A 77 11.73 18.46 26.20
CA ARG A 77 12.37 18.41 24.87
C ARG A 77 12.18 17.05 24.18
N LEU A 78 10.97 16.49 24.20
CA LEU A 78 10.71 15.25 23.47
C LEU A 78 10.70 15.53 21.96
N ARG A 79 11.47 14.73 21.22
CA ARG A 79 11.49 14.81 19.76
C ARG A 79 10.16 14.31 19.20
N SER A 80 9.62 14.96 18.17
CA SER A 80 8.29 14.60 17.65
C SER A 80 8.31 13.25 16.90
N PRO A 81 7.44 12.28 17.24
CA PRO A 81 7.34 11.01 16.53
C PRO A 81 6.43 11.07 15.29
N VAL A 82 5.61 12.12 15.18
CA VAL A 82 4.54 12.23 14.17
C VAL A 82 5.08 12.18 12.73
N PRO A 83 6.15 12.92 12.36
CA PRO A 83 6.64 12.93 10.98
C PRO A 83 7.15 11.56 10.51
N LEU A 84 7.93 10.87 11.35
CA LEU A 84 8.48 9.55 11.00
C LEU A 84 7.37 8.51 10.91
N THR A 85 6.50 8.44 11.93
CA THR A 85 5.38 7.50 11.94
C THR A 85 4.50 7.69 10.70
N THR A 86 4.21 8.94 10.30
CA THR A 86 3.42 9.24 9.10
C THR A 86 4.11 8.73 7.83
N ALA A 87 5.40 9.02 7.65
CA ALA A 87 6.16 8.55 6.49
C ALA A 87 6.19 7.01 6.43
N SER A 88 6.37 6.36 7.58
CA SER A 88 6.42 4.91 7.72
C SER A 88 5.06 4.26 7.46
N VAL A 89 3.94 4.85 7.91
CA VAL A 89 2.59 4.38 7.60
C VAL A 89 2.31 4.44 6.09
N ILE A 90 2.62 5.56 5.45
CA ILE A 90 2.42 5.71 4.00
C ILE A 90 3.28 4.69 3.23
N LEU A 91 4.55 4.53 3.61
CA LEU A 91 5.42 3.53 3.01
C LEU A 91 4.89 2.10 3.25
N GLY A 92 4.39 1.82 4.45
CA GLY A 92 3.82 0.53 4.83
C GLY A 92 2.58 0.17 4.03
N ILE A 93 1.71 1.14 3.72
CA ILE A 93 0.55 0.94 2.83
C ILE A 93 1.02 0.46 1.46
N GLY A 94 1.95 1.18 0.84
CA GLY A 94 2.42 0.84 -0.50
C GLY A 94 3.15 -0.51 -0.55
N LEU A 95 3.99 -0.81 0.45
CA LEU A 95 4.65 -2.10 0.56
C LEU A 95 3.66 -3.24 0.85
N GLY A 96 2.64 -2.99 1.67
CA GLY A 96 1.57 -3.93 1.93
C GLY A 96 0.82 -4.32 0.66
N GLY A 97 0.44 -3.32 -0.15
CA GLY A 97 -0.18 -3.57 -1.45
C GLY A 97 0.71 -4.32 -2.43
N PHE A 98 2.02 -4.07 -2.44
CA PHE A 98 2.96 -4.91 -3.21
C PHE A 98 3.02 -6.35 -2.70
N LEU A 99 3.08 -6.55 -1.38
CA LEU A 99 3.16 -7.89 -0.81
C LEU A 99 1.88 -8.68 -1.10
N ASP A 100 0.74 -8.01 -1.05
CA ASP A 100 -0.55 -8.57 -1.42
C ASP A 100 -0.59 -8.95 -2.91
N GLY A 101 -0.32 -8.01 -3.81
CA GLY A 101 -0.32 -8.27 -5.26
C GLY A 101 0.76 -9.26 -5.71
N ILE A 102 1.93 -9.29 -5.09
CA ILE A 102 2.98 -10.27 -5.44
C ILE A 102 2.64 -11.64 -4.85
N LEU A 103 2.40 -11.72 -3.53
CA LEU A 103 2.25 -13.02 -2.87
C LEU A 103 0.89 -13.63 -3.16
N LEU A 104 -0.19 -12.87 -3.00
CA LEU A 104 -1.55 -13.40 -3.11
C LEU A 104 -2.00 -13.47 -4.58
N HIS A 105 -1.75 -12.42 -5.38
CA HIS A 105 -2.20 -12.44 -6.78
C HIS A 105 -1.31 -13.22 -7.72
N GLN A 106 0.01 -13.10 -7.59
CA GLN A 106 0.93 -13.64 -8.60
C GLN A 106 1.57 -14.97 -8.20
N VAL A 107 2.05 -15.09 -6.97
CA VAL A 107 2.75 -16.29 -6.49
C VAL A 107 1.77 -17.38 -6.08
N PHE A 108 0.83 -17.09 -5.18
CA PHE A 108 -0.17 -18.05 -4.72
C PHE A 108 -1.39 -18.11 -5.62
N GLN A 109 -1.67 -17.04 -6.37
CA GLN A 109 -2.79 -16.96 -7.31
C GLN A 109 -4.12 -17.33 -6.65
N VAL A 110 -4.29 -16.91 -5.40
CA VAL A 110 -5.51 -17.19 -4.63
C VAL A 110 -6.65 -16.26 -5.02
N HIS A 111 -6.32 -15.08 -5.55
CA HIS A 111 -7.24 -14.11 -6.12
C HIS A 111 -6.48 -13.10 -6.98
N GLU A 112 -7.18 -12.42 -7.87
CA GLU A 112 -6.66 -11.28 -8.63
C GLU A 112 -7.63 -10.11 -8.55
N MET A 113 -7.20 -8.90 -8.94
CA MET A 113 -7.93 -7.65 -8.71
C MET A 113 -9.42 -7.70 -9.06
N LEU A 114 -9.82 -8.39 -10.14
CA LEU A 114 -11.22 -8.48 -10.58
C LEU A 114 -11.71 -9.94 -10.69
N SER A 115 -11.08 -10.88 -10.00
CA SER A 115 -11.29 -12.32 -10.19
C SER A 115 -12.73 -12.81 -9.89
N ASN A 116 -13.50 -12.10 -9.04
CA ASN A 116 -14.93 -12.38 -8.82
C ASN A 116 -15.84 -11.80 -9.92
N LYS A 117 -15.36 -10.79 -10.68
CA LYS A 117 -16.11 -10.20 -11.82
C LYS A 117 -15.71 -10.82 -13.16
N ILE A 118 -14.44 -11.16 -13.31
CA ILE A 118 -13.82 -11.73 -14.50
C ILE A 118 -13.03 -12.94 -14.01
N PRO A 119 -13.63 -14.15 -14.03
CA PRO A 119 -12.98 -15.36 -13.54
C PRO A 119 -11.62 -15.59 -14.19
N ALA A 120 -10.58 -15.77 -13.36
CA ALA A 120 -9.22 -16.00 -13.82
C ALA A 120 -8.92 -17.49 -14.06
N THR A 121 -9.84 -18.22 -14.71
CA THR A 121 -9.75 -19.67 -14.91
C THR A 121 -9.23 -20.09 -16.28
N ASP A 122 -9.08 -19.14 -17.20
CA ASP A 122 -8.53 -19.36 -18.53
C ASP A 122 -7.48 -18.28 -18.89
N TYR A 123 -6.87 -18.42 -20.06
CA TYR A 123 -5.83 -17.51 -20.53
C TYR A 123 -6.33 -16.06 -20.67
N VAL A 124 -7.56 -15.85 -21.15
CA VAL A 124 -8.10 -14.52 -21.40
C VAL A 124 -8.40 -13.82 -20.07
N GLY A 125 -9.12 -14.50 -19.16
CA GLY A 125 -9.44 -14.02 -17.83
C GLY A 125 -8.19 -13.72 -17.00
N LYS A 126 -7.18 -14.62 -17.01
CA LYS A 126 -5.88 -14.37 -16.36
C LYS A 126 -5.17 -13.16 -16.95
N SER A 127 -5.17 -12.99 -18.27
CA SER A 127 -4.51 -11.86 -18.93
C SER A 127 -5.18 -10.52 -18.62
N ILE A 128 -6.52 -10.49 -18.54
CA ILE A 128 -7.26 -9.29 -18.15
C ILE A 128 -6.98 -8.96 -16.68
N ASN A 129 -7.03 -9.94 -15.78
CA ASN A 129 -6.71 -9.72 -14.37
C ASN A 129 -5.27 -9.28 -14.15
N MET A 130 -4.29 -9.86 -14.87
CA MET A 130 -2.90 -9.43 -14.84
C MET A 130 -2.72 -7.95 -15.21
N PHE A 131 -3.51 -7.44 -16.17
CA PHE A 131 -3.52 -6.03 -16.50
C PHE A 131 -4.01 -5.18 -15.31
N TRP A 132 -5.11 -5.56 -14.68
CA TRP A 132 -5.66 -4.85 -13.53
C TRP A 132 -4.78 -4.93 -12.29
N ASP A 133 -4.13 -6.06 -12.04
CA ASP A 133 -3.07 -6.21 -11.04
C ASP A 133 -1.92 -5.24 -11.33
N GLY A 134 -1.54 -5.05 -12.60
CA GLY A 134 -0.52 -4.08 -13.00
C GLY A 134 -0.93 -2.63 -12.69
N ILE A 135 -2.19 -2.27 -12.95
CA ILE A 135 -2.75 -0.94 -12.58
C ILE A 135 -2.74 -0.75 -11.06
N PHE A 136 -3.13 -1.77 -10.30
CA PHE A 136 -3.07 -1.77 -8.84
C PHE A 136 -1.63 -1.57 -8.32
N HIS A 137 -0.67 -2.32 -8.87
CA HIS A 137 0.76 -2.16 -8.54
C HIS A 137 1.30 -0.77 -8.89
N LEU A 138 0.82 -0.15 -9.97
CA LEU A 138 1.21 1.22 -10.32
C LEU A 138 0.77 2.21 -9.22
N PHE A 139 -0.44 2.05 -8.66
CA PHE A 139 -0.86 2.85 -7.52
C PHE A 139 -0.03 2.57 -6.27
N CYS A 140 0.26 1.29 -5.98
CA CYS A 140 1.16 0.91 -4.89
C CYS A 140 2.54 1.56 -5.03
N LEU A 141 3.10 1.60 -6.24
CA LEU A 141 4.37 2.25 -6.55
C LEU A 141 4.33 3.75 -6.23
N LEU A 142 3.27 4.46 -6.63
CA LEU A 142 3.12 5.89 -6.32
C LEU A 142 3.07 6.14 -4.80
N VAL A 143 2.40 5.26 -4.05
CA VAL A 143 2.34 5.35 -2.59
C VAL A 143 3.72 5.07 -1.95
N VAL A 144 4.43 4.04 -2.41
CA VAL A 144 5.81 3.74 -1.96
C VAL A 144 6.74 4.93 -2.23
N LEU A 145 6.72 5.49 -3.44
CA LEU A 145 7.54 6.66 -3.79
C LEU A 145 7.22 7.86 -2.89
N THR A 146 5.94 8.09 -2.60
CA THR A 146 5.50 9.13 -1.65
C THR A 146 6.05 8.87 -0.26
N GLY A 147 5.95 7.64 0.24
CA GLY A 147 6.52 7.22 1.53
C GLY A 147 8.04 7.44 1.61
N ILE A 148 8.78 7.07 0.57
CA ILE A 148 10.24 7.27 0.47
C ILE A 148 10.58 8.77 0.49
N ILE A 149 9.88 9.60 -0.29
CA ILE A 149 10.10 11.05 -0.32
C ILE A 149 9.86 11.66 1.07
N LEU A 150 8.80 11.25 1.76
CA LEU A 150 8.49 11.71 3.11
C LEU A 150 9.52 11.24 4.12
N LEU A 151 9.97 9.99 4.02
CA LEU A 151 11.01 9.42 4.87
C LEU A 151 12.34 10.18 4.69
N TRP A 152 12.74 10.45 3.44
CA TRP A 152 13.92 11.24 3.11
C TRP A 152 13.87 12.67 3.64
N LYS A 153 12.72 13.35 3.47
CA LYS A 153 12.50 14.70 4.04
C LYS A 153 12.57 14.68 5.56
N THR A 154 12.05 13.64 6.19
CA THR A 154 12.01 13.47 7.64
C THR A 154 13.41 13.20 8.19
N ALA A 155 14.18 12.29 7.59
CA ALA A 155 15.53 11.92 8.02
C ALA A 155 16.50 13.12 8.13
N ARG A 156 16.30 14.16 7.31
CA ARG A 156 17.10 15.40 7.31
C ARG A 156 16.74 16.40 8.43
N ARG A 157 15.66 16.17 9.19
CA ARG A 157 15.27 17.03 10.32
C ARG A 157 16.09 16.68 11.57
N LYS A 158 16.48 17.70 12.34
CA LYS A 158 17.28 17.56 13.58
C LYS A 158 16.41 17.22 14.80
N GLU A 159 15.18 17.73 14.86
CA GLU A 159 14.31 17.66 16.05
C GLU A 159 13.18 16.63 15.96
N ILE A 160 13.47 15.47 15.36
CA ILE A 160 12.50 14.37 15.21
C ILE A 160 12.99 13.11 15.90
N ASP A 161 12.05 12.31 16.39
CA ASP A 161 12.39 10.98 16.89
C ASP A 161 12.71 10.07 15.69
N LYS A 162 13.90 9.48 15.70
CA LYS A 162 14.42 8.59 14.65
C LYS A 162 14.43 7.12 15.11
N SER A 163 13.63 6.79 16.11
CA SER A 163 13.50 5.44 16.64
C SER A 163 13.10 4.42 15.58
N GLY A 164 13.81 3.28 15.55
CA GLY A 164 13.46 2.14 14.69
C GLY A 164 12.08 1.56 14.99
N ASN A 165 11.56 1.74 16.22
CA ASN A 165 10.21 1.32 16.58
C ASN A 165 9.15 2.14 15.82
N LEU A 166 9.37 3.45 15.63
CA LEU A 166 8.44 4.30 14.86
C LEU A 166 8.42 3.88 13.39
N LEU A 167 9.58 3.50 12.85
CA LEU A 167 9.69 2.99 11.49
C LEU A 167 8.99 1.62 11.35
N ALA A 168 9.41 0.62 12.12
CA ALA A 168 8.88 -0.73 12.02
C ALA A 168 7.38 -0.80 12.37
N GLY A 169 6.97 -0.16 13.47
CA GLY A 169 5.57 -0.10 13.87
C GLY A 169 4.72 0.70 12.89
N GLY A 170 5.24 1.81 12.35
CA GLY A 170 4.56 2.59 11.31
C GLY A 170 4.37 1.80 10.02
N LEU A 171 5.39 1.09 9.55
CA LEU A 171 5.29 0.19 8.39
C LEU A 171 4.20 -0.87 8.59
N LEU A 172 4.19 -1.52 9.76
CA LEU A 172 3.22 -2.57 10.08
C LEU A 172 1.78 -2.01 10.18
N VAL A 173 1.60 -0.84 10.79
CA VAL A 173 0.31 -0.14 10.82
C VAL A 173 -0.15 0.23 9.41
N GLY A 174 0.75 0.72 8.57
CA GLY A 174 0.45 1.05 7.18
C GLY A 174 -0.05 -0.15 6.38
N TRP A 175 0.68 -1.26 6.46
CA TRP A 175 0.27 -2.51 5.81
C TRP A 175 -1.09 -2.99 6.34
N ALA A 176 -1.28 -3.01 7.65
CA ALA A 176 -2.56 -3.39 8.24
C ALA A 176 -3.74 -2.51 7.78
N LEU A 177 -3.54 -1.19 7.67
CA LEU A 177 -4.56 -0.28 7.16
C LEU A 177 -4.90 -0.54 5.70
N PHE A 178 -3.90 -0.85 4.87
CA PHE A 178 -4.11 -1.26 3.49
C PHE A 178 -5.01 -2.50 3.44
N ASN A 179 -4.62 -3.59 4.11
CA ASN A 179 -5.40 -4.83 4.11
C ASN A 179 -6.82 -4.65 4.67
N ILE A 180 -7.02 -3.84 5.71
CA ILE A 180 -8.36 -3.62 6.26
C ILE A 180 -9.24 -2.88 5.26
N VAL A 181 -8.70 -1.87 4.58
CA VAL A 181 -9.48 -1.13 3.58
C VAL A 181 -9.77 -1.99 2.36
N GLU A 182 -8.76 -2.69 1.83
CA GLU A 182 -8.93 -3.66 0.74
C GLU A 182 -9.99 -4.72 1.14
N GLY A 183 -9.81 -5.40 2.28
CA GLY A 183 -10.70 -6.48 2.68
C GLY A 183 -12.13 -6.05 3.03
N ILE A 184 -12.38 -4.77 3.37
CA ILE A 184 -13.73 -4.25 3.55
C ILE A 184 -14.29 -3.76 2.21
N ILE A 185 -13.54 -2.92 1.51
CA ILE A 185 -14.04 -2.22 0.31
C ILE A 185 -14.08 -3.18 -0.87
N ASP A 186 -12.98 -3.86 -1.17
CA ASP A 186 -12.84 -4.66 -2.39
C ASP A 186 -13.44 -6.06 -2.22
N HIS A 187 -13.20 -6.74 -1.08
CA HIS A 187 -13.78 -8.08 -0.86
C HIS A 187 -15.28 -8.06 -0.48
N GLN A 188 -15.71 -7.17 0.42
CA GLN A 188 -17.05 -7.25 1.02
C GLN A 188 -18.06 -6.30 0.38
N VAL A 189 -17.68 -5.04 0.16
CA VAL A 189 -18.60 -4.00 -0.34
C VAL A 189 -18.72 -4.06 -1.86
N LEU A 190 -17.59 -3.96 -2.58
CA LEU A 190 -17.53 -3.92 -4.04
C LEU A 190 -17.49 -5.31 -4.67
N LYS A 191 -17.07 -6.33 -3.89
CA LYS A 191 -16.94 -7.73 -4.30
C LYS A 191 -16.14 -7.86 -5.60
N LEU A 192 -14.99 -7.19 -5.66
CA LEU A 192 -14.10 -7.27 -6.81
C LEU A 192 -13.43 -8.65 -6.90
N HIS A 193 -13.10 -9.21 -5.74
CA HIS A 193 -12.52 -10.54 -5.55
C HIS A 193 -12.78 -11.02 -4.12
N ASN A 194 -12.40 -12.24 -3.79
CA ASN A 194 -12.40 -12.83 -2.47
C ASN A 194 -10.97 -13.28 -2.16
N VAL A 195 -10.59 -13.40 -0.89
CA VAL A 195 -9.21 -13.80 -0.51
C VAL A 195 -8.81 -15.15 -1.12
N ILE A 196 -9.74 -16.09 -1.24
CA ILE A 196 -9.55 -17.39 -1.91
C ILE A 196 -10.72 -17.58 -2.87
N GLU A 197 -10.53 -17.21 -4.13
CA GLU A 197 -11.61 -17.11 -5.12
C GLU A 197 -12.20 -18.48 -5.50
N LEU A 198 -11.38 -19.53 -5.50
CA LEU A 198 -11.83 -20.89 -5.86
C LEU A 198 -12.39 -21.68 -4.68
N SER A 199 -12.53 -21.08 -3.50
CA SER A 199 -13.10 -21.75 -2.32
C SER A 199 -14.62 -21.90 -2.45
N PRO A 200 -15.22 -23.04 -2.07
CA PRO A 200 -16.69 -23.17 -2.01
C PRO A 200 -17.36 -22.21 -1.02
N ASP A 201 -16.65 -21.83 0.05
CA ASP A 201 -17.07 -20.80 1.00
C ASP A 201 -15.95 -19.75 1.13
N HIS A 202 -16.26 -18.50 0.76
CA HIS A 202 -15.32 -17.38 0.78
C HIS A 202 -15.17 -16.76 2.17
N SER A 203 -16.11 -17.03 3.08
CA SER A 203 -16.20 -16.35 4.38
C SER A 203 -14.94 -16.56 5.25
N PRO A 204 -14.39 -17.78 5.40
CA PRO A 204 -13.20 -18.00 6.23
C PRO A 204 -11.99 -17.22 5.74
N GLY A 205 -11.78 -17.15 4.43
CA GLY A 205 -10.70 -16.39 3.81
C GLY A 205 -10.85 -14.89 4.08
N ASN A 206 -12.02 -14.32 3.74
CA ASN A 206 -12.29 -12.88 3.87
C ASN A 206 -12.19 -12.42 5.33
N TYR A 207 -12.76 -13.17 6.29
CA TYR A 207 -12.67 -12.80 7.71
C TYR A 207 -11.29 -13.08 8.31
N GLY A 208 -10.61 -14.17 7.91
CA GLY A 208 -9.26 -14.47 8.35
C GLY A 208 -8.28 -13.36 7.97
N PHE A 209 -8.39 -12.83 6.75
CA PHE A 209 -7.61 -11.70 6.28
C PHE A 209 -7.81 -10.44 7.14
N LEU A 210 -9.07 -10.09 7.48
CA LEU A 210 -9.37 -8.97 8.37
C LEU A 210 -8.85 -9.17 9.80
N VAL A 211 -8.99 -10.38 10.36
CA VAL A 211 -8.49 -10.70 11.71
C VAL A 211 -6.97 -10.56 11.78
N ILE A 212 -6.24 -11.13 10.82
CA ILE A 212 -4.78 -11.00 10.75
C ILE A 212 -4.38 -9.53 10.65
N SER A 213 -5.08 -8.76 9.81
CA SER A 213 -4.81 -7.34 9.61
C SER A 213 -5.07 -6.51 10.87
N PHE A 214 -6.13 -6.82 11.63
CA PHE A 214 -6.39 -6.20 12.91
C PHE A 214 -5.29 -6.52 13.94
N ILE A 215 -4.82 -7.77 14.00
CA ILE A 215 -3.69 -8.16 14.86
C ILE A 215 -2.43 -7.37 14.48
N MET A 216 -2.10 -7.29 13.19
CA MET A 216 -0.98 -6.48 12.70
C MET A 216 -1.10 -5.01 13.11
N LEU A 217 -2.31 -4.43 12.99
CA LEU A 217 -2.58 -3.05 13.41
C LEU A 217 -2.29 -2.85 14.91
N CYS A 218 -2.79 -3.76 15.76
CA CYS A 218 -2.57 -3.71 17.20
C CYS A 218 -1.08 -3.84 17.55
N VAL A 219 -0.38 -4.82 16.96
CA VAL A 219 1.05 -5.04 17.18
C VAL A 219 1.85 -3.82 16.74
N GLY A 220 1.58 -3.26 15.56
CA GLY A 220 2.25 -2.06 15.06
C GLY A 220 2.03 -0.85 15.98
N ALA A 221 0.81 -0.66 16.47
CA ALA A 221 0.49 0.41 17.42
C ALA A 221 1.20 0.23 18.78
N LEU A 222 1.38 -1.01 19.25
CA LEU A 222 2.14 -1.31 20.47
C LEU A 222 3.64 -1.04 20.27
N ILE A 223 4.20 -1.38 19.11
CA ILE A 223 5.61 -1.10 18.76
C ILE A 223 5.85 0.42 18.77
N ILE A 224 4.98 1.21 18.13
CA ILE A 224 5.09 2.69 18.10
C ILE A 224 5.12 3.28 19.52
N LYS A 225 4.39 2.68 20.47
CA LYS A 225 4.33 3.14 21.86
C LYS A 225 5.57 2.77 22.70
N LYS A 226 6.41 1.83 22.26
CA LYS A 226 7.63 1.47 23.01
C LYS A 226 8.65 2.60 22.98
N LYS A 227 9.01 3.10 24.16
CA LYS A 227 10.14 4.02 24.33
C LYS A 227 11.44 3.34 23.86
N PRO A 228 12.38 4.07 23.24
CA PRO A 228 13.71 3.54 23.00
C PRO A 228 14.31 3.07 24.33
N ALA A 229 14.96 1.90 24.35
CA ALA A 229 15.79 1.53 25.49
C ALA A 229 16.85 2.64 25.65
N LEU A 230 16.95 3.22 26.85
CA LEU A 230 18.06 4.12 27.15
C LEU A 230 19.34 3.30 27.03
N ASN A 231 20.17 3.59 26.01
CA ASN A 231 21.52 3.04 25.96
C ASN A 231 22.29 3.62 27.16
N THR A 232 22.48 2.81 28.19
CA THR A 232 23.33 3.11 29.35
C THR A 232 24.82 3.00 28.96
N GLN A 233 25.23 3.62 27.85
CA GLN A 233 26.61 3.63 27.35
C GLN A 233 26.95 5.00 26.75
N SER A 234 27.08 6.01 27.61
CA SER A 234 27.97 7.16 27.42
C SER A 234 28.02 8.04 28.68
N ALA A 235 28.08 7.42 29.86
CA ALA A 235 28.45 8.07 31.11
C ALA A 235 29.75 7.42 31.57
N GLY A 236 30.86 7.89 31.00
CA GLY A 236 32.18 7.32 31.27
C GLY A 236 33.08 7.42 30.05
N GLN A 237 33.54 8.63 29.76
CA GLN A 237 34.91 8.94 29.38
C GLN A 237 35.01 10.47 29.29
N GLU A 238 35.60 11.02 30.36
CA GLU A 238 36.21 12.34 30.41
C GLU A 238 37.31 12.49 29.36
#